data_AF-A0A3M1A2A2-F1
#
_entry.id   AF-A0A3M1A2A2-F1
#
_cell.length_a   1.000
_cell.length_b   1.000
_cell.length_c   1.000
_cell.angle_alpha   90.00
_cell.angle_beta   90.00
_cell.angle_gamma   90.00
#
_symmetry.space_group_name_H-M   'P 1'
#
loop_
_entity.id
_entity.type
_entity.pdbx_description
1 polymer ?
#
loop_
_entity_poly.entity_id
_entity_poly.type
_entity_poly.pdbx_seq_one_letter_code
_entity_poly.pdbx_strand_id
1 'polypeptide(L)'
;MAGIAFALILFLALAGYGWNLQAARSLRRQGVRLHSLAGYHAGYAFLMVAIPCTAFLLVWLALEGPVIDTLVTAAFPPELQQADLGARSLALAEIKSIAGGRVFGEPEAWKIEAAERLVSLRQTADRAMVALVALIGAGALIFARRRVSAMFRARVGVERMVSGLMVAASLVAIFTTIGIIASLVVESLRFFHKVPITEFLFGLNWEPQIPLREDQIAAAGAFGWVPVLWGTLMITVIALVVAVPVGLMSAIYLNEFASARFRAEANSLR
;
A
#
# COMPACT_ATOMS: atom_id res chain seq x y z
N MET A 1 -0.41 -2.89 -17.18
CA MET A 1 0.96 -2.48 -17.58
C MET A 1 1.73 -1.70 -16.50
N ALA A 2 1.19 -1.57 -15.27
CA ALA A 2 1.82 -0.83 -14.17
C ALA A 2 3.27 -1.25 -13.85
N GLY A 3 3.58 -2.55 -13.84
CA GLY A 3 4.96 -3.03 -13.61
C GLY A 3 5.99 -2.49 -14.60
N ILE A 4 5.60 -2.31 -15.86
CA ILE A 4 6.44 -1.70 -16.90
C ILE A 4 6.64 -0.21 -16.63
N ALA A 5 5.59 0.50 -16.20
CA ALA A 5 5.70 1.91 -15.81
C ALA A 5 6.66 2.09 -14.62
N PHE A 6 6.58 1.25 -13.58
CA PHE A 6 7.53 1.27 -12.46
C PHE A 6 8.97 1.00 -12.90
N ALA A 7 9.17 -0.03 -13.73
CA ALA A 7 10.49 -0.36 -14.28
C ALA A 7 11.05 0.80 -15.11
N LEU A 8 10.21 1.46 -15.92
CA LEU A 8 10.58 2.62 -16.72
C LEU A 8 10.96 3.83 -15.85
N ILE A 9 10.20 4.11 -14.78
CA ILE A 9 10.53 5.20 -13.83
C ILE A 9 11.89 4.93 -13.18
N LEU A 10 12.11 3.70 -12.69
CA LEU A 10 13.38 3.32 -12.08
C LEU A 10 14.53 3.45 -13.08
N PHE A 11 14.33 2.95 -14.30
CA PHE A 11 15.32 3.06 -15.37
C PHE A 11 15.67 4.51 -15.69
N LEU A 12 14.68 5.37 -15.92
CA LEU A 12 14.89 6.80 -16.23
C LEU A 12 15.54 7.54 -15.07
N ALA A 13 15.17 7.23 -13.82
CA ALA A 13 15.77 7.85 -12.64
C ALA A 13 17.24 7.45 -12.48
N LEU A 14 17.57 6.16 -12.65
CA LEU A 14 18.95 5.67 -12.62
C LEU A 14 19.79 6.19 -13.80
N ALA A 15 19.23 6.22 -15.00
CA ALA A 15 19.87 6.81 -16.17
C ALA A 15 20.15 8.30 -15.94
N GLY A 16 19.19 9.03 -15.35
CA GLY A 16 19.36 10.43 -14.97
C GLY A 16 20.42 10.66 -13.90
N TYR A 17 20.46 9.80 -12.88
CA TYR A 17 21.52 9.80 -11.90
C TYR A 17 22.90 9.64 -12.57
N GLY A 18 23.07 8.60 -13.39
CA GLY A 18 24.33 8.30 -14.08
C GLY A 18 24.77 9.43 -15.02
N TRP A 19 23.86 9.92 -15.86
CA TRP A 19 24.17 10.97 -16.85
C TRP A 19 24.58 12.28 -16.19
N ASN A 20 23.88 12.70 -15.13
CA ASN A 20 24.20 13.93 -14.41
C ASN A 20 25.46 13.79 -13.54
N LEU A 21 25.73 12.59 -13.01
CA LEU A 21 26.98 12.29 -12.32
C LEU A 21 28.19 12.42 -13.25
N GLN A 22 28.11 11.83 -14.43
CA GLN A 22 29.16 11.91 -15.45
C GLN A 22 29.38 13.35 -15.89
N ALA A 23 28.30 14.10 -16.12
CA ALA A 23 28.37 15.51 -16.50
C ALA A 23 29.06 16.37 -15.43
N ALA A 24 28.66 16.25 -14.17
CA ALA A 24 29.27 17.01 -13.08
C ALA A 24 30.76 16.64 -12.89
N ARG A 25 31.09 15.33 -13.01
CA ARG A 25 32.50 14.88 -12.97
C ARG A 25 33.31 15.43 -14.15
N SER A 26 32.73 15.54 -15.35
CA SER A 26 33.41 16.11 -16.51
C SER A 26 33.79 17.58 -16.31
N LEU A 27 32.88 18.40 -15.78
CA LEU A 27 33.14 19.80 -15.45
C LEU A 27 34.26 19.94 -14.40
N ARG A 28 34.24 19.07 -13.38
CA ARG A 28 35.29 19.07 -12.35
C ARG A 28 36.66 18.67 -12.92
N ARG A 29 36.71 17.71 -13.86
CA ARG A 29 37.94 17.33 -14.57
C ARG A 29 38.50 18.47 -15.44
N GLN A 30 37.63 19.33 -15.97
CA GLN A 30 38.00 20.54 -16.71
C GLN A 30 38.46 21.70 -15.79
N GLY A 31 38.60 21.47 -14.48
CA GLY A 31 39.04 22.49 -13.53
C GLY A 31 37.94 23.40 -13.02
N VAL A 32 36.68 23.22 -13.45
CA VAL A 32 35.55 24.03 -12.99
C VAL A 32 35.19 23.63 -11.55
N ARG A 33 35.28 24.59 -10.62
CA ARG A 33 34.81 24.41 -9.24
C ARG A 33 33.29 24.43 -9.19
N LEU A 34 32.67 23.27 -8.94
CA LEU A 34 31.24 23.15 -8.69
C LEU A 34 30.91 23.56 -7.25
N HIS A 35 29.79 24.27 -7.06
CA HIS A 35 29.30 24.61 -5.73
C HIS A 35 28.83 23.38 -4.92
N SER A 36 28.34 22.32 -5.59
CA SER A 36 27.89 21.08 -4.96
C SER A 36 28.71 19.88 -5.45
N LEU A 37 28.85 18.84 -4.61
CA LEU A 37 29.48 17.59 -5.02
C LEU A 37 28.71 16.97 -6.19
N ALA A 38 29.43 16.27 -7.08
CA ALA A 38 28.83 15.62 -8.26
C ALA A 38 27.68 14.66 -7.91
N GLY A 39 27.75 14.01 -6.73
CA GLY A 39 26.67 13.16 -6.22
C GLY A 39 25.35 13.91 -5.98
N TYR A 40 25.37 15.19 -5.56
CA TYR A 40 24.16 15.97 -5.38
C TYR A 40 23.48 16.33 -6.70
N HIS A 41 24.24 16.57 -7.77
CA HIS A 41 23.67 16.79 -9.11
C HIS A 41 23.00 15.51 -9.64
N ALA A 42 23.60 14.35 -9.37
CA ALA A 42 23.05 13.05 -9.70
C ALA A 42 21.76 12.76 -8.90
N GLY A 43 21.81 12.95 -7.58
CA GLY A 43 20.65 12.79 -6.69
C GLY A 43 19.51 13.74 -7.02
N TYR A 44 19.81 14.99 -7.38
CA TYR A 44 18.81 15.95 -7.85
C TYR A 44 18.09 15.45 -9.11
N ALA A 45 18.83 14.97 -10.11
CA ALA A 45 18.25 14.42 -11.33
C ALA A 45 17.41 13.17 -11.07
N PHE A 46 17.89 12.27 -10.20
CA PHE A 46 17.13 11.10 -9.78
C PHE A 46 15.77 11.49 -9.17
N LEU A 47 15.77 12.38 -8.18
CA LEU A 47 14.55 12.82 -7.50
C LEU A 47 13.62 13.61 -8.44
N MET A 48 14.18 14.40 -9.35
CA MET A 48 13.40 15.18 -10.32
C MET A 48 12.66 14.29 -11.32
N VAL A 49 13.16 13.10 -11.62
CA VAL A 49 12.44 12.10 -12.42
C VAL A 49 11.51 11.27 -11.53
N ALA A 50 12.03 10.72 -10.43
CA ALA A 50 11.31 9.76 -9.59
C ALA A 50 10.04 10.37 -8.97
N ILE A 51 10.12 11.57 -8.39
CA ILE A 51 8.99 12.18 -7.67
C ILE A 51 7.80 12.47 -8.60
N PRO A 52 7.92 13.27 -9.68
CA PRO A 52 6.76 13.60 -10.51
C PRO A 52 6.22 12.39 -11.28
N CYS A 53 7.07 11.48 -11.75
CA CYS A 53 6.58 10.28 -12.45
C CYS A 53 5.83 9.34 -11.50
N THR A 54 6.33 9.16 -10.27
CA THR A 54 5.63 8.34 -9.27
C THR A 54 4.34 9.00 -8.83
N ALA A 55 4.34 10.32 -8.58
CA ALA A 55 3.13 11.06 -8.24
C ALA A 55 2.07 10.95 -9.35
N PHE A 56 2.45 11.14 -10.61
CA PHE A 56 1.56 10.93 -11.75
C PHE A 56 1.02 9.50 -11.80
N LEU A 57 1.89 8.50 -11.65
CA LEU A 57 1.50 7.09 -11.68
C LEU A 57 0.50 6.76 -10.56
N LEU A 58 0.71 7.26 -9.35
CA LEU A 58 -0.22 7.05 -8.24
C LEU A 58 -1.59 7.67 -8.52
N VAL A 59 -1.62 8.91 -9.05
CA VAL A 59 -2.88 9.58 -9.44
C VAL A 59 -3.57 8.80 -10.56
N TRP A 60 -2.82 8.35 -11.56
CA TRP A 60 -3.36 7.54 -12.65
C TRP A 60 -4.00 6.25 -12.12
N LEU A 61 -3.28 5.49 -11.28
CA LEU A 61 -3.78 4.23 -10.71
C LEU A 61 -5.01 4.43 -9.82
N ALA A 62 -5.10 5.56 -9.11
CA ALA A 62 -6.26 5.89 -8.29
C ALA A 62 -7.50 6.25 -9.13
N LEU A 63 -7.30 6.88 -10.30
CA LEU A 63 -8.38 7.40 -11.14
C LEU A 63 -8.80 6.48 -12.29
N GLU A 64 -7.91 5.60 -12.78
CA GLU A 64 -8.17 4.76 -13.95
C GLU A 64 -9.44 3.92 -13.80
N GLY A 65 -9.57 3.20 -12.67
CA GLY A 65 -10.74 2.36 -12.40
C GLY A 65 -12.06 3.15 -12.41
N PRO A 66 -12.21 4.18 -11.55
CA PRO A 66 -13.42 5.01 -11.51
C PRO A 66 -13.76 5.68 -12.84
N VAL A 67 -12.76 6.20 -13.56
CA VAL A 67 -12.97 6.85 -14.86
C VAL A 67 -13.45 5.84 -15.90
N ILE A 68 -12.81 4.67 -16.01
CA ILE A 68 -13.22 3.63 -16.94
C ILE A 68 -14.61 3.10 -16.60
N ASP A 69 -14.90 2.87 -15.32
CA ASP A 69 -16.23 2.41 -14.87
C ASP A 69 -17.32 3.43 -15.24
N THR A 70 -17.04 4.73 -15.10
CA THR A 70 -17.96 5.81 -15.50
C THR A 70 -18.18 5.82 -17.01
N LEU A 71 -17.12 5.63 -17.81
CA LEU A 71 -17.21 5.57 -19.27
C LEU A 71 -17.96 4.33 -19.79
N VAL A 72 -17.88 3.21 -19.08
CA VAL A 72 -18.60 1.98 -19.43
C VAL A 72 -20.06 2.07 -19.01
N THR A 73 -20.34 2.54 -17.80
CA THR A 73 -21.72 2.70 -17.29
C THR A 73 -22.51 3.77 -18.06
N ALA A 74 -21.84 4.80 -18.60
CA ALA A 74 -22.47 5.78 -19.48
C ALA A 74 -22.99 5.18 -20.80
N ALA A 75 -22.51 3.98 -21.18
CA ALA A 75 -22.97 3.26 -22.37
C ALA A 75 -24.04 2.20 -22.06
N PHE A 76 -24.53 2.13 -20.82
CA PHE A 76 -25.58 1.17 -20.45
C PHE A 76 -26.91 1.48 -21.15
N PRO A 77 -27.77 0.46 -21.36
CA PRO A 77 -29.13 0.67 -21.86
C PRO A 77 -29.91 1.68 -21.00
N PRO A 78 -30.80 2.48 -21.59
CA PRO A 78 -31.53 3.54 -20.87
C PRO A 78 -32.37 3.00 -19.71
N GLU A 79 -32.85 1.75 -19.79
CA GLU A 79 -33.56 1.08 -18.69
C GLU A 79 -32.64 0.90 -17.46
N LEU A 80 -31.40 0.46 -17.68
CA LEU A 80 -30.42 0.25 -16.61
C LEU A 80 -29.85 1.57 -16.08
N GLN A 81 -29.80 2.61 -16.92
CA GLN A 81 -29.42 3.97 -16.51
C GLN A 81 -30.44 4.61 -15.57
N GLN A 82 -31.68 4.12 -15.53
CA GLN A 82 -32.73 4.57 -14.62
C GLN A 82 -32.92 3.63 -13.42
N ALA A 83 -32.40 2.40 -13.51
CA ALA A 83 -32.46 1.41 -12.44
C ALA A 83 -31.68 1.83 -11.18
N ASP A 84 -31.95 1.15 -10.06
CA ASP A 84 -31.28 1.35 -8.78
C ASP A 84 -29.76 1.05 -8.84
N LEU A 85 -29.01 1.62 -7.90
CA LEU A 85 -27.55 1.44 -7.78
C LEU A 85 -27.13 -0.03 -7.66
N GLY A 86 -27.95 -0.87 -6.99
CA GLY A 86 -27.71 -2.31 -6.87
C GLY A 86 -27.67 -3.00 -8.24
N ALA A 87 -28.66 -2.73 -9.10
CA ALA A 87 -28.74 -3.33 -10.43
C ALA A 87 -27.56 -2.92 -11.33
N ARG A 88 -27.16 -1.63 -11.27
CA ARG A 88 -26.02 -1.12 -12.06
C ARG A 88 -24.69 -1.71 -11.60
N SER A 89 -24.48 -1.82 -10.28
CA SER A 89 -23.26 -2.39 -9.72
C SER A 89 -23.14 -3.89 -10.01
N LEU A 90 -24.26 -4.62 -10.00
CA LEU A 90 -24.31 -6.02 -10.41
C LEU A 90 -23.97 -6.20 -11.89
N ALA A 91 -24.59 -5.42 -12.78
CA ALA A 91 -24.29 -5.48 -14.21
C ALA A 91 -22.83 -5.12 -14.52
N LEU A 92 -22.28 -4.10 -13.85
CA LEU A 92 -20.87 -3.76 -13.98
C LEU A 92 -19.95 -4.89 -13.49
N ALA A 93 -20.32 -5.58 -12.42
CA ALA A 93 -19.58 -6.73 -11.91
C ALA A 93 -19.59 -7.91 -12.90
N GLU A 94 -20.73 -8.21 -13.52
CA GLU A 94 -20.83 -9.22 -14.59
C GLU A 94 -19.97 -8.85 -15.79
N ILE A 95 -20.03 -7.59 -16.26
CA ILE A 95 -19.19 -7.10 -17.37
C ILE A 95 -17.70 -7.24 -17.04
N LYS A 96 -17.29 -6.89 -15.82
CA LYS A 96 -15.91 -7.08 -15.34
C LYS A 96 -15.52 -8.56 -15.29
N SER A 97 -16.46 -9.45 -14.94
CA SER A 97 -16.25 -10.90 -14.94
C SER A 97 -16.03 -11.43 -16.36
N ILE A 98 -16.90 -11.05 -17.30
CA ILE A 98 -16.82 -11.41 -18.73
C ILE A 98 -15.51 -10.91 -19.33
N ALA A 99 -15.16 -9.64 -19.09
CA ALA A 99 -13.88 -9.06 -19.51
C ALA A 99 -12.65 -9.77 -18.92
N GLY A 100 -12.80 -10.40 -17.75
CA GLY A 100 -11.81 -11.25 -17.11
C GLY A 100 -11.79 -12.70 -17.60
N GLY A 101 -12.59 -13.05 -18.61
CA GLY A 101 -12.72 -14.40 -19.16
C GLY A 101 -13.57 -15.35 -18.33
N ARG A 102 -14.32 -14.86 -17.34
CA ARG A 102 -15.22 -15.65 -16.50
C ARG A 102 -16.67 -15.37 -16.89
N VAL A 103 -17.24 -16.28 -17.67
CA VAL A 103 -18.61 -16.19 -18.16
C VAL A 103 -19.49 -17.19 -17.41
N PHE A 104 -20.60 -16.71 -16.87
CA PHE A 104 -21.61 -17.55 -16.21
C PHE A 104 -22.88 -17.51 -17.05
N GLY A 105 -23.37 -18.69 -17.47
CA GLY A 105 -24.55 -18.80 -18.33
C GLY A 105 -24.33 -18.21 -19.73
N GLU A 106 -25.42 -17.80 -20.37
CA GLU A 106 -25.40 -17.10 -21.66
C GLU A 106 -25.60 -15.58 -21.42
N PRO A 107 -24.52 -14.78 -21.45
CA PRO A 107 -24.62 -13.35 -21.24
C PRO A 107 -25.33 -12.67 -22.42
N GLU A 108 -26.14 -11.66 -22.11
CA GLU A 108 -26.79 -10.80 -23.10
C GLU A 108 -25.75 -10.12 -24.01
N ALA A 109 -26.09 -9.94 -25.29
CA ALA A 109 -25.15 -9.42 -26.30
C ALA A 109 -24.52 -8.07 -25.93
N TRP A 110 -25.30 -7.16 -25.34
CA TRP A 110 -24.79 -5.85 -24.92
C TRP A 110 -23.78 -5.94 -23.77
N LYS A 111 -23.85 -6.98 -22.92
CA LYS A 111 -22.85 -7.21 -21.85
C LYS A 111 -21.52 -7.67 -22.43
N ILE A 112 -21.54 -8.43 -23.52
CA ILE A 112 -20.34 -8.84 -24.26
C ILE A 112 -19.69 -7.61 -24.91
N GLU A 113 -20.46 -6.80 -25.62
CA GLU A 113 -19.97 -5.56 -26.23
C GLU A 113 -19.40 -4.59 -25.18
N ALA A 114 -20.08 -4.43 -24.05
CA ALA A 114 -19.58 -3.62 -22.95
C ALA A 114 -18.29 -4.18 -22.33
N ALA A 115 -18.14 -5.50 -22.26
CA ALA A 115 -16.92 -6.15 -21.77
C ALA A 115 -15.75 -5.94 -22.74
N GLU A 116 -15.97 -6.05 -24.05
CA GLU A 116 -14.95 -5.75 -25.07
C GLU A 116 -14.53 -4.28 -25.02
N ARG A 117 -15.50 -3.37 -24.85
CA ARG A 117 -15.23 -1.94 -24.64
C ARG A 117 -14.43 -1.68 -23.36
N LEU A 118 -14.75 -2.36 -22.27
CA LEU A 118 -13.98 -2.28 -21.02
C LEU A 118 -12.52 -2.72 -21.24
N VAL A 119 -12.30 -3.82 -21.96
CA VAL A 119 -10.95 -4.31 -22.28
C VAL A 119 -10.19 -3.31 -23.15
N SER A 120 -10.82 -2.77 -24.20
CA SER A 120 -10.17 -1.81 -25.09
C SER A 120 -9.83 -0.48 -24.41
N LEU A 121 -10.72 0.03 -23.55
CA LEU A 121 -10.48 1.20 -22.71
C LEU A 121 -9.30 0.97 -21.77
N ARG A 122 -9.27 -0.16 -21.06
CA ARG A 122 -8.15 -0.52 -20.18
C ARG A 122 -6.83 -0.62 -20.95
N GLN A 123 -6.80 -1.30 -22.09
CA GLN A 123 -5.59 -1.40 -22.91
C GLN A 123 -5.10 -0.04 -23.41
N THR A 124 -6.01 0.84 -23.83
CA THR A 124 -5.68 2.19 -24.29
C THR A 124 -5.16 3.04 -23.14
N ALA A 125 -5.81 2.98 -21.97
CA ALA A 125 -5.37 3.65 -20.76
C ALA A 125 -3.98 3.18 -20.31
N ASP A 126 -3.75 1.86 -20.27
CA ASP A 126 -2.47 1.27 -19.90
C ASP A 126 -1.32 1.75 -20.82
N ARG A 127 -1.56 1.82 -22.14
CA ARG A 127 -0.56 2.32 -23.11
C ARG A 127 -0.34 3.82 -22.96
N ALA A 128 -1.41 4.60 -22.78
CA ALA A 128 -1.34 6.04 -22.56
C ALA A 128 -0.57 6.38 -21.27
N MET A 129 -0.79 5.62 -20.20
CA MET A 129 -0.08 5.75 -18.93
C MET A 129 1.43 5.62 -19.13
N VAL A 130 1.88 4.53 -19.79
CA VAL A 130 3.31 4.29 -20.03
C VAL A 130 3.91 5.39 -20.92
N ALA A 131 3.21 5.80 -21.97
CA ALA A 131 3.65 6.89 -22.84
C ALA A 131 3.79 8.22 -22.08
N LEU A 132 2.81 8.58 -21.24
CA LEU A 132 2.86 9.80 -20.44
C LEU A 132 3.95 9.76 -19.38
N VAL A 133 4.15 8.62 -18.69
CA VAL A 133 5.27 8.42 -17.77
C VAL A 133 6.62 8.61 -18.50
N ALA A 134 6.75 8.06 -19.71
CA ALA A 134 7.96 8.24 -20.52
C ALA A 134 8.21 9.71 -20.87
N LEU A 135 7.16 10.43 -21.29
CA LEU A 135 7.23 11.85 -21.66
C LEU A 135 7.58 12.74 -20.46
N ILE A 136 6.89 12.55 -19.33
CA ILE A 136 7.14 13.28 -18.08
C ILE A 136 8.57 13.01 -17.60
N GLY A 137 8.99 11.73 -17.58
CA GLY A 137 10.32 11.33 -17.15
C GLY A 137 11.43 11.88 -18.04
N ALA A 138 11.27 11.82 -19.37
CA ALA A 138 12.21 12.40 -20.32
C ALA A 138 12.29 13.93 -20.18
N GLY A 139 11.15 14.61 -20.02
CA GLY A 139 11.09 16.05 -19.80
C GLY A 139 11.81 16.46 -18.50
N ALA A 140 11.54 15.76 -17.40
CA ALA A 140 12.20 15.98 -16.11
C ALA A 140 13.71 15.72 -16.17
N LEU A 141 14.12 14.65 -16.87
CA LEU A 141 15.52 14.30 -17.09
C LEU A 141 16.26 15.39 -17.88
N ILE A 142 15.70 15.85 -19.00
CA ILE A 142 16.26 16.93 -19.82
C ILE A 142 16.35 18.23 -19.02
N PHE A 143 15.30 18.54 -18.25
CA PHE A 143 15.29 19.72 -17.38
C PHE A 143 16.39 19.67 -16.32
N ALA A 144 16.53 18.53 -15.62
CA ALA A 144 17.59 18.34 -14.63
C ALA A 144 18.98 18.45 -15.27
N ARG A 145 19.15 17.88 -16.48
CA ARG A 145 20.41 17.94 -17.23
C ARG A 145 20.82 19.37 -17.58
N ARG A 146 19.86 20.20 -18.02
CA ARG A 146 20.07 21.61 -18.35
C ARG A 146 20.46 22.46 -17.12
N ARG A 147 20.14 22.00 -15.90
CA ARG A 147 20.48 22.69 -14.65
C ARG A 147 21.89 22.39 -14.14
N VAL A 148 22.59 21.39 -14.68
CA VAL A 148 23.97 21.07 -14.28
C VAL A 148 24.92 22.17 -14.73
N SER A 149 25.27 23.04 -13.78
CA SER A 149 26.21 24.14 -13.96
C SER A 149 27.00 24.38 -12.68
N ALA A 150 28.11 25.11 -12.78
CA ALA A 150 28.98 25.42 -11.63
C ALA A 150 28.25 26.20 -10.52
N MET A 151 27.32 27.08 -10.92
CA MET A 151 26.56 27.95 -10.04
C MET A 151 25.35 27.25 -9.39
N PHE A 152 24.92 26.09 -9.91
CA PHE A 152 23.72 25.43 -9.42
C PHE A 152 23.96 24.76 -8.06
N ARG A 153 23.15 25.15 -7.07
CA ARG A 153 23.17 24.60 -5.70
C ARG A 153 22.34 23.31 -5.61
N ALA A 154 22.84 22.24 -6.23
CA ALA A 154 22.13 20.95 -6.29
C ALA A 154 21.77 20.38 -4.90
N ARG A 155 22.62 20.59 -3.89
CA ARG A 155 22.37 20.15 -2.51
C ARG A 155 21.06 20.74 -1.94
N VAL A 156 20.86 22.05 -2.07
CA VAL A 156 19.65 22.73 -1.57
C VAL A 156 18.41 22.23 -2.30
N GLY A 157 18.52 21.95 -3.60
CA GLY A 157 17.44 21.34 -4.37
C GLY A 157 17.04 19.98 -3.82
N VAL A 158 18.01 19.09 -3.59
CA VAL A 158 17.79 17.76 -3.00
C VAL A 158 17.18 17.86 -1.60
N GLU A 159 17.76 18.68 -0.72
CA GLU A 159 17.27 18.87 0.66
C GLU A 159 15.81 19.36 0.67
N ARG A 160 15.45 20.32 -0.20
CA ARG A 160 14.07 20.80 -0.33
C ARG A 160 13.11 19.70 -0.81
N MET A 161 13.51 18.89 -1.79
CA MET A 161 12.68 17.79 -2.32
C MET A 161 12.47 16.68 -1.27
N VAL A 162 13.53 16.28 -0.57
CA VAL A 162 13.46 15.26 0.50
C VAL A 162 12.64 15.78 1.68
N SER A 163 12.86 17.02 2.11
CA SER A 163 12.06 17.63 3.18
C SER A 163 10.58 17.73 2.80
N GLY A 164 10.27 18.14 1.57
CA GLY A 164 8.89 18.14 1.07
C GLY A 164 8.25 16.74 1.07
N LEU A 165 9.00 15.71 0.67
CA LEU A 165 8.53 14.32 0.71
C LEU A 165 8.26 13.84 2.14
N MET A 166 9.15 14.17 3.08
CA MET A 166 8.97 13.83 4.50
C MET A 166 7.76 14.53 5.11
N VAL A 167 7.51 15.80 4.78
CA VAL A 167 6.31 16.53 5.22
C VAL A 167 5.04 15.92 4.62
N ALA A 168 5.04 15.59 3.33
CA ALA A 168 3.89 14.94 2.71
C ALA A 168 3.60 13.56 3.33
N ALA A 169 4.64 12.75 3.55
CA ALA A 169 4.51 11.44 4.18
C ALA A 169 4.01 11.54 5.62
N SER A 170 4.52 12.50 6.41
CA SER A 170 4.06 12.70 7.80
C SER A 170 2.61 13.17 7.87
N LEU A 171 2.18 14.07 6.96
CA LEU A 171 0.79 14.49 6.86
C LEU A 171 -0.13 13.30 6.55
N VAL A 172 0.22 12.47 5.56
CA VAL A 172 -0.55 11.26 5.23
C VAL A 172 -0.65 10.32 6.43
N ALA A 173 0.45 10.09 7.15
CA ALA A 173 0.47 9.24 8.35
C ALA A 173 -0.43 9.79 9.47
N ILE A 174 -0.39 11.11 9.71
CA ILE A 174 -1.26 11.78 10.71
C ILE A 174 -2.72 11.64 10.32
N PHE A 175 -3.09 11.98 9.08
CA PHE A 175 -4.48 11.87 8.61
C PHE A 175 -4.98 10.42 8.61
N THR A 176 -4.12 9.45 8.28
CA THR A 176 -4.46 8.02 8.35
C THR A 176 -4.71 7.60 9.79
N THR A 177 -3.86 8.01 10.73
CA THR A 177 -4.04 7.75 12.16
C THR A 177 -5.36 8.34 12.68
N ILE A 178 -5.64 9.60 12.34
CA ILE A 178 -6.92 10.25 12.69
C ILE A 178 -8.08 9.48 12.07
N GLY A 179 -7.99 9.08 10.80
CA GLY A 179 -9.03 8.31 10.11
C GLY A 179 -9.29 6.96 10.76
N ILE A 180 -8.24 6.23 11.15
CA ILE A 180 -8.36 4.95 11.86
C ILE A 180 -9.03 5.18 13.22
N ILE A 181 -8.56 6.15 14.01
CA ILE A 181 -9.15 6.45 15.31
C ILE A 181 -10.62 6.84 15.17
N ALA A 182 -10.95 7.75 14.25
CA ALA A 182 -12.33 8.18 14.01
C ALA A 182 -13.21 7.00 13.57
N SER A 183 -12.72 6.14 12.67
CA SER A 183 -13.43 4.93 12.24
C SER A 183 -13.68 3.99 13.42
N LEU A 184 -12.66 3.72 14.24
CA LEU A 184 -12.77 2.85 15.40
C LEU A 184 -13.72 3.44 16.45
N VAL A 185 -13.68 4.75 16.71
CA VAL A 185 -14.60 5.41 17.64
C VAL A 185 -16.04 5.30 17.17
N VAL A 186 -16.34 5.60 15.89
CA VAL A 186 -17.70 5.51 15.36
C VAL A 186 -18.22 4.06 15.43
N GLU A 187 -17.41 3.09 15.06
CA GLU A 187 -17.81 1.69 15.10
C GLU A 187 -17.97 1.18 16.54
N SER A 188 -17.10 1.63 17.45
CA SER A 188 -17.19 1.30 18.88
C SER A 188 -18.45 1.90 19.50
N LEU A 189 -18.82 3.14 19.15
CA LEU A 189 -20.07 3.74 19.60
C LEU A 189 -21.29 2.96 19.09
N ARG A 190 -21.32 2.52 17.82
CA ARG A 190 -22.39 1.65 17.30
C ARG A 190 -22.45 0.31 18.03
N PHE A 191 -21.30 -0.26 18.36
CA PHE A 191 -21.21 -1.48 19.18
C PHE A 191 -21.79 -1.27 20.58
N PHE A 192 -21.41 -0.19 21.28
CA PHE A 192 -21.91 0.08 22.64
C PHE A 192 -23.39 0.49 22.71
N HIS A 193 -24.01 0.86 21.59
CA HIS A 193 -25.48 0.96 21.51
C HIS A 193 -26.17 -0.40 21.52
N LYS A 194 -25.49 -1.47 21.08
CA LYS A 194 -26.01 -2.84 21.06
C LYS A 194 -25.64 -3.61 22.32
N VAL A 195 -24.43 -3.40 22.85
CA VAL A 195 -23.90 -4.07 24.04
C VAL A 195 -23.58 -3.01 25.10
N PRO A 196 -24.29 -2.95 26.24
CA PRO A 196 -23.97 -2.02 27.31
C PRO A 196 -22.52 -2.13 27.78
N ILE A 197 -21.87 -1.01 28.07
CA ILE A 197 -20.48 -0.97 28.55
C ILE A 197 -20.30 -1.84 29.82
N THR A 198 -21.29 -1.89 30.69
CA THR A 198 -21.25 -2.71 31.92
C THR A 198 -21.21 -4.21 31.61
N GLU A 199 -22.00 -4.66 30.63
CA GLU A 199 -21.99 -6.05 30.16
C GLU A 199 -20.69 -6.39 29.43
N PHE A 200 -20.15 -5.45 28.66
CA PHE A 200 -18.84 -5.61 28.04
C PHE A 200 -17.70 -5.71 29.07
N LEU A 201 -17.67 -4.84 30.09
CA LEU A 201 -16.58 -4.80 31.08
C LEU A 201 -16.67 -5.93 32.11
N PHE A 202 -17.88 -6.27 32.56
CA PHE A 202 -18.10 -7.20 33.68
C PHE A 202 -18.79 -8.51 33.28
N GLY A 203 -19.18 -8.66 32.02
CA GLY A 203 -19.78 -9.90 31.51
C GLY A 203 -18.83 -11.08 31.65
N LEU A 204 -19.38 -12.20 32.12
CA LEU A 204 -18.63 -13.44 32.36
C LEU A 204 -18.76 -14.45 31.21
N ASN A 205 -19.57 -14.14 30.20
CA ASN A 205 -19.79 -15.00 29.05
C ASN A 205 -19.15 -14.38 27.80
N TRP A 206 -18.53 -15.23 26.99
CA TRP A 206 -17.97 -14.87 25.69
C TRP A 206 -18.63 -15.73 24.60
N GLU A 207 -19.69 -15.19 24.01
CA GLU A 207 -20.50 -15.82 22.97
C GLU A 207 -20.73 -14.81 21.84
N PRO A 208 -19.74 -14.56 20.96
CA PRO A 208 -19.82 -13.52 19.93
C PRO A 208 -20.77 -13.88 18.77
N GLN A 209 -21.58 -14.92 18.92
CA GLN A 209 -22.55 -15.37 17.92
C GLN A 209 -23.79 -14.51 18.01
N ILE A 210 -24.03 -13.69 16.99
CA ILE A 210 -25.25 -12.91 16.81
C ILE A 210 -26.14 -13.68 15.82
N PRO A 211 -27.45 -13.86 16.07
CA PRO A 211 -28.34 -14.50 15.11
C PRO A 211 -28.32 -13.74 13.77
N LEU A 212 -28.00 -14.43 12.66
CA LEU A 212 -28.02 -13.85 11.31
C LEU A 212 -29.40 -13.94 10.64
N ARG A 213 -30.29 -14.77 11.18
CA ARG A 213 -31.69 -14.93 10.73
C ARG A 213 -32.62 -15.01 11.94
N GLU A 214 -33.86 -14.53 11.79
CA GLU A 214 -34.86 -14.50 12.86
C GLU A 214 -35.27 -15.91 13.37
N ASP A 215 -35.04 -16.96 12.57
CA ASP A 215 -35.29 -18.36 12.90
C ASP A 215 -34.11 -19.07 13.60
N GLN A 216 -32.97 -18.40 13.78
CA GLN A 216 -31.85 -18.94 14.53
C GLN A 216 -32.06 -18.78 16.05
N ILE A 217 -32.13 -19.91 16.76
CA ILE A 217 -31.99 -19.96 18.22
C ILE A 217 -30.51 -19.76 18.56
N ALA A 218 -30.03 -18.53 18.45
CA ALA A 218 -28.73 -18.10 18.93
C ALA A 218 -28.91 -17.13 20.10
N ALA A 219 -27.98 -17.16 21.05
CA ALA A 219 -27.94 -16.18 22.14
C ALA A 219 -27.85 -14.76 21.56
N ALA A 220 -28.29 -13.73 22.30
CA ALA A 220 -28.32 -12.33 21.85
C ALA A 220 -26.92 -11.71 21.58
N GLY A 221 -25.86 -12.53 21.55
CA GLY A 221 -24.46 -12.14 21.54
C GLY A 221 -24.01 -11.67 22.92
N ALA A 222 -23.06 -12.38 23.55
CA ALA A 222 -22.44 -11.96 24.82
C ALA A 222 -20.96 -11.61 24.59
N PHE A 223 -20.58 -10.36 24.87
CA PHE A 223 -19.23 -9.84 24.57
C PHE A 223 -18.48 -9.43 25.85
N GLY A 224 -18.49 -10.27 26.89
CA GLY A 224 -17.76 -10.00 28.12
C GLY A 224 -16.24 -10.01 27.93
N TRP A 225 -15.55 -8.96 28.37
CA TRP A 225 -14.08 -8.88 28.33
C TRP A 225 -13.44 -9.82 29.37
N VAL A 226 -14.06 -10.01 30.55
CA VAL A 226 -13.46 -10.76 31.66
C VAL A 226 -12.92 -12.15 31.25
N PRO A 227 -13.65 -13.01 30.51
CA PRO A 227 -13.14 -14.30 30.05
C PRO A 227 -11.95 -14.20 29.09
N VAL A 228 -11.91 -13.17 28.24
CA VAL A 228 -10.80 -12.95 27.29
C VAL A 228 -9.52 -12.57 28.03
N LEU A 229 -9.64 -11.69 29.03
CA LEU A 229 -8.52 -11.32 29.89
C LEU A 229 -8.02 -12.54 30.66
N TRP A 230 -8.95 -13.32 31.23
CA TRP A 230 -8.63 -14.52 31.97
C TRP A 230 -7.95 -15.58 31.11
N GLY A 231 -8.44 -15.82 29.89
CA GLY A 231 -7.82 -16.74 28.94
C GLY A 231 -6.37 -16.34 28.60
N THR A 232 -6.14 -15.04 28.38
CA THR A 232 -4.79 -14.51 28.11
C THR A 232 -3.86 -14.70 29.31
N LEU A 233 -4.34 -14.41 30.53
CA LEU A 233 -3.57 -14.60 31.76
C LEU A 233 -3.25 -16.09 31.98
N MET A 234 -4.24 -16.96 31.79
CA MET A 234 -4.08 -18.41 31.97
C MET A 234 -3.02 -18.99 31.03
N ILE A 235 -3.09 -18.65 29.73
CA ILE A 235 -2.09 -19.09 28.75
C ILE A 235 -0.70 -18.56 29.11
N THR A 236 -0.61 -17.28 29.51
CA THR A 236 0.66 -16.67 29.92
C THR A 236 1.29 -17.38 31.12
N VAL A 237 0.48 -17.67 32.15
CA VAL A 237 0.95 -18.37 33.36
C VAL A 237 1.41 -19.79 33.03
N ILE A 238 0.62 -20.55 32.26
CA ILE A 238 1.00 -21.90 31.84
C ILE A 238 2.29 -21.87 31.02
N ALA A 239 2.41 -20.91 30.09
CA ALA A 239 3.61 -20.73 29.29
C ALA A 239 4.84 -20.42 30.17
N LEU A 240 4.73 -19.55 31.17
CA LEU A 240 5.82 -19.25 32.10
C LEU A 240 6.19 -20.47 32.96
N VAL A 241 5.21 -21.21 33.47
CA VAL A 241 5.43 -22.41 34.27
C VAL A 241 6.19 -23.48 33.49
N VAL A 242 6.04 -23.57 32.17
CA VAL A 242 6.78 -24.52 31.33
C VAL A 242 8.10 -23.93 30.83
N ALA A 243 8.08 -22.70 30.30
CA ALA A 243 9.23 -22.07 29.66
C ALA A 243 10.34 -21.71 30.66
N VAL A 244 10.00 -21.28 31.88
CA VAL A 244 11.00 -20.89 32.88
C VAL A 244 11.83 -22.09 33.36
N PRO A 245 11.24 -23.22 33.80
CA PRO A 245 12.03 -24.39 34.19
C PRO A 245 12.84 -24.97 33.05
N VAL A 246 12.25 -25.11 31.86
CA VAL A 246 12.96 -25.64 30.68
C VAL A 246 14.11 -24.72 30.27
N GLY A 247 13.88 -23.40 30.26
CA GLY A 247 14.90 -22.41 29.95
C GLY A 247 16.04 -22.40 30.97
N LEU A 248 15.71 -22.47 32.27
CA LEU A 248 16.71 -22.51 33.34
C LEU A 248 17.53 -23.81 33.29
N MET A 249 16.88 -24.97 33.14
CA MET A 249 17.57 -26.26 33.03
C MET A 249 18.47 -26.33 31.80
N SER A 250 18.01 -25.78 30.67
CA SER A 250 18.84 -25.69 29.46
C SER A 250 20.07 -24.80 29.68
N ALA A 251 19.91 -23.68 30.38
CA ALA A 251 21.02 -22.79 30.72
C ALA A 251 22.03 -23.45 31.66
N ILE A 252 21.57 -24.14 32.70
CA ILE A 252 22.42 -24.89 33.64
C ILE A 252 23.17 -26.01 32.89
N TYR A 253 22.48 -26.80 32.06
CA TYR A 253 23.10 -27.87 31.28
C TYR A 253 24.23 -27.34 30.37
N LEU A 254 23.99 -26.24 29.66
CA LEU A 254 24.99 -25.63 28.79
C LEU A 254 26.22 -25.10 29.54
N ASN A 255 26.04 -24.64 30.78
CA ASN A 255 27.13 -24.07 31.57
C ASN A 255 27.94 -25.14 32.32
N GLU A 256 27.27 -26.13 32.90
CA GLU A 256 27.89 -27.11 33.80
C GLU A 256 28.23 -28.45 33.14
N PHE A 257 27.42 -28.91 32.17
CA PHE A 257 27.48 -30.29 31.68
C PHE A 257 27.81 -30.41 30.19
N ALA A 258 27.67 -29.35 29.40
CA ALA A 258 27.87 -29.42 27.96
C ALA A 258 29.36 -29.51 27.54
N SER A 259 29.64 -30.47 26.66
CA SER A 259 30.95 -30.62 26.02
C SER A 259 31.33 -29.37 25.20
N ALA A 260 32.63 -29.09 25.07
CA ALA A 260 33.14 -27.89 24.40
C ALA A 260 32.64 -27.75 22.94
N ARG A 261 32.42 -28.86 22.23
CA ARG A 261 31.88 -28.86 20.85
C ARG A 261 30.41 -28.43 20.81
N PHE A 262 29.57 -29.01 21.68
CA PHE A 262 28.13 -28.70 21.73
C PHE A 262 27.87 -27.24 22.18
N ARG A 263 28.65 -26.75 23.14
CA ARG A 263 28.58 -25.35 23.59
C ARG A 263 29.02 -24.36 22.50
N ALA A 264 30.00 -24.71 21.67
CA ALA A 264 30.43 -23.86 20.55
C ALA A 264 29.33 -23.74 19.48
N GLU A 265 28.63 -24.84 19.15
CA GLU A 265 27.51 -24.84 18.22
C GLU A 265 26.31 -24.04 18.78
N ALA A 266 25.92 -24.28 20.03
CA ALA A 266 24.81 -23.57 20.68
C ALA A 266 25.04 -22.05 20.79
N ASN A 267 26.28 -21.61 21.06
CA ASN A 267 26.63 -20.19 21.11
C ASN A 267 26.72 -19.53 19.73
N SER A 268 26.92 -20.30 18.65
CA SER A 268 26.91 -19.76 17.28
C SER A 268 25.51 -19.39 16.76
N LEU A 269 24.46 -19.88 17.44
CA LEU A 269 23.05 -19.66 17.11
C LEU A 269 22.41 -18.50 17.91
N ARG A 270 23.15 -17.88 18.83
CA ARG A 270 22.76 -16.71 19.63
C ARG A 270 23.18 -15.43 18.93
#